data_AF-A0A0G1UFF9-F1
#
_entry.id   AF-A0A0G1UFF9-F1
#
_cell.length_a   1.000
_cell.length_b   1.000
_cell.length_c   1.000
_cell.angle_alpha   90.00
_cell.angle_beta   90.00
_cell.angle_gamma   90.00
#
_symmetry.space_group_name_H-M   'P 1'
#
loop_
_entity.id
_entity.type
_entity.pdbx_description
1 polymer ?
#
loop_
_entity_poly.entity_id
_entity_poly.type
_entity_poly.pdbx_seq_one_letter_code
_entity_poly.pdbx_strand_id
1 'polypeptide(L)'
;MNWMKYRLLYLAISAVAIGAGIFGLLTWGLRIGIDFKGGTILEYRFEEPVKEEDLKRFVGALDLELSSLEKTGENAYTMRISNLEPERKGIVEPFLERNLENNLEELRYESVGPSIGPDLIKKTLYAMGISAVLILLWVAIQFRSF
;
A
#
# COMPACT_ATOMS: atom_id res chain seq x y z
N MET A 1 -35.86 17.42 19.84
CA MET A 1 -35.11 17.70 18.59
C MET A 1 -35.58 16.71 17.52
N ASN A 2 -36.28 17.15 16.47
CA ASN A 2 -36.82 16.24 15.44
C ASN A 2 -35.76 15.95 14.36
N TRP A 3 -34.87 15.00 14.65
CA TRP A 3 -33.80 14.54 13.75
C TRP A 3 -34.32 14.00 12.41
N MET A 4 -35.57 13.53 12.36
CA MET A 4 -36.19 12.91 11.20
C MET A 4 -36.71 13.90 10.14
N LYS A 5 -36.75 15.22 10.45
CA LYS A 5 -37.35 16.23 9.56
C LYS A 5 -36.65 16.32 8.20
N TYR A 6 -35.33 16.15 8.16
CA TYR A 6 -34.51 16.29 6.95
C TYR A 6 -33.94 14.95 6.44
N ARG A 7 -34.57 13.82 6.80
CA ARG A 7 -34.06 12.47 6.44
C ARG A 7 -33.73 12.32 4.95
N LEU A 8 -34.58 12.86 4.07
CA LEU A 8 -34.39 12.77 2.62
C LEU A 8 -33.19 13.58 2.13
N LEU A 9 -32.92 14.73 2.76
CA LEU A 9 -31.75 15.55 2.44
C LEU A 9 -30.47 14.81 2.83
N TYR A 10 -30.41 14.25 4.04
CA TYR A 10 -29.25 13.48 4.49
C TYR A 10 -29.03 12.24 3.63
N LEU A 11 -30.09 11.51 3.28
CA LEU A 11 -30.00 10.35 2.38
C LEU A 11 -29.52 10.75 0.98
N ALA A 12 -29.98 11.87 0.44
CA ALA A 12 -29.53 12.37 -0.86
C ALA A 12 -28.04 12.73 -0.84
N ILE A 13 -27.58 13.43 0.19
CA ILE A 13 -26.16 13.77 0.36
C ILE A 13 -25.31 12.50 0.45
N SER A 14 -25.72 11.53 1.28
CA SER A 14 -25.02 10.25 1.40
C SER A 14 -24.99 9.48 0.08
N ALA A 15 -26.11 9.43 -0.65
CA ALA A 15 -26.18 8.74 -1.94
C ALA A 15 -25.26 9.39 -2.98
N VAL A 16 -25.21 10.73 -3.03
CA VAL A 16 -24.29 11.46 -3.92
C VAL A 16 -22.84 11.18 -3.54
N ALA A 17 -22.50 11.20 -2.25
CA ALA A 17 -21.14 10.92 -1.78
C ALA A 17 -20.69 9.49 -2.12
N ILE A 18 -21.55 8.50 -1.89
CA ILE A 18 -21.29 7.10 -2.25
C ILE A 18 -21.13 6.96 -3.77
N GLY A 19 -22.05 7.56 -4.54
CA GLY A 19 -22.01 7.52 -6.00
C GLY A 19 -20.73 8.14 -6.57
N ALA A 20 -20.31 9.30 -6.04
CA ALA A 20 -19.06 9.94 -6.41
C ALA A 20 -17.84 9.06 -6.07
N GLY A 21 -17.85 8.39 -4.92
CA GLY A 21 -16.80 7.45 -4.52
C GLY A 21 -16.71 6.24 -5.46
N ILE A 22 -17.85 5.63 -5.80
CA ILE A 22 -17.90 4.52 -6.76
C ILE A 22 -17.43 4.97 -8.14
N PHE A 23 -17.88 6.14 -8.60
CA PHE A 23 -17.45 6.70 -9.87
C PHE A 23 -15.93 6.91 -9.91
N GLY A 24 -15.36 7.53 -8.87
CA GLY A 24 -13.90 7.72 -8.76
C GLY A 24 -13.13 6.40 -8.77
N LEU A 25 -13.61 5.37 -8.08
CA LEU A 25 -13.02 4.03 -8.09
C LEU A 25 -13.04 3.39 -9.49
N LEU A 26 -14.13 3.55 -10.25
CA LEU A 26 -14.26 3.00 -11.59
C LEU A 26 -13.40 3.76 -12.62
N THR A 27 -13.29 5.09 -12.50
CA THR A 27 -12.53 5.90 -13.47
C THR A 27 -11.02 5.91 -13.22
N TRP A 28 -10.60 5.94 -11.96
CA TRP A 28 -9.17 6.00 -11.60
C TRP A 28 -8.58 4.63 -11.24
N GLY A 29 -9.43 3.63 -11.05
CA GLY A 29 -9.03 2.30 -10.63
C GLY A 29 -8.54 2.25 -9.17
N LEU A 30 -8.26 1.05 -8.71
CA LEU A 30 -7.68 0.83 -7.39
C LEU A 30 -6.14 0.80 -7.50
N ARG A 31 -5.46 1.62 -6.71
CA ARG A 31 -3.99 1.58 -6.59
C ARG A 31 -3.60 0.43 -5.67
N ILE A 32 -3.47 -0.74 -6.27
CA ILE A 32 -3.09 -1.97 -5.57
C ILE A 32 -1.65 -1.83 -5.02
N GLY A 33 -1.48 -2.09 -3.73
CA GLY A 33 -0.19 -2.09 -3.05
C GLY A 33 0.71 -3.27 -3.46
N ILE A 34 1.99 -3.19 -3.09
CA ILE A 34 3.01 -4.20 -3.41
C ILE A 34 2.68 -5.61 -2.88
N ASP A 35 1.94 -5.72 -1.78
CA ASP A 35 1.51 -7.00 -1.20
C ASP A 35 0.68 -7.84 -2.19
N PHE A 36 0.04 -7.17 -3.15
CA PHE A 36 -0.88 -7.77 -4.11
C PHE A 36 -0.34 -7.75 -5.55
N LYS A 37 0.56 -6.82 -5.89
CA LYS A 37 1.25 -6.78 -7.20
C LYS A 37 2.52 -7.63 -7.24
N GLY A 38 3.08 -7.97 -6.07
CA GLY A 38 4.46 -8.40 -5.97
C GLY A 38 5.40 -7.19 -5.95
N GLY A 39 6.58 -7.38 -5.37
CA GLY A 39 7.57 -6.32 -5.21
C GLY A 39 8.48 -6.56 -4.02
N THR A 40 9.43 -5.67 -3.82
CA THR A 40 10.44 -5.75 -2.78
C THR A 40 10.40 -4.49 -1.91
N ILE A 41 10.34 -4.70 -0.60
CA ILE A 41 10.53 -3.69 0.43
C ILE A 41 11.98 -3.74 0.87
N LEU A 42 12.65 -2.61 0.70
CA LEU A 42 14.00 -2.39 1.21
C LEU A 42 13.92 -1.31 2.28
N GLU A 43 14.52 -1.57 3.44
CA GLU A 43 14.69 -0.57 4.48
C GLU A 43 16.17 -0.44 4.80
N TYR A 44 16.72 0.73 4.53
CA TYR A 44 18.11 1.05 4.80
C TYR A 44 18.21 2.20 5.80
N ARG A 45 19.16 2.10 6.71
CA ARG A 45 19.60 3.19 7.56
C ARG A 45 20.93 3.72 7.06
N PHE A 46 21.01 5.01 6.82
CA PHE A 46 22.23 5.70 6.43
C PHE A 46 22.92 6.29 7.66
N GLU A 47 24.25 6.36 7.65
CA GLU A 47 24.99 7.02 8.75
C GLU A 47 24.66 8.52 8.78
N GLU A 48 24.73 9.18 7.63
CA GLU A 48 24.37 10.60 7.48
C GLU A 48 22.96 10.82 6.88
N PRO A 49 22.30 11.95 7.17
CA PRO A 49 20.99 12.27 6.60
C PRO A 49 21.07 12.49 5.09
N VAL A 50 20.42 11.59 4.33
CA VAL A 50 20.31 11.68 2.87
C VAL A 50 19.04 12.44 2.47
N LYS A 51 19.08 13.21 1.38
CA LYS A 51 17.89 13.82 0.79
C LYS A 51 17.07 12.79 0.03
N GLU A 52 15.76 12.79 0.24
CA GLU A 52 14.83 11.88 -0.44
C GLU A 52 14.85 12.03 -1.97
N GLU A 53 15.12 13.23 -2.47
CA GLU A 53 15.22 13.52 -3.90
C GLU A 53 16.41 12.78 -4.54
N ASP A 54 17.54 12.71 -3.84
CA ASP A 54 18.72 11.99 -4.28
C ASP A 54 18.46 10.48 -4.31
N LEU A 55 17.80 9.94 -3.27
CA LEU A 55 17.37 8.54 -3.25
C LEU A 55 16.45 8.20 -4.43
N LYS A 56 15.44 9.02 -4.71
CA LYS A 56 14.55 8.82 -5.85
C LYS A 56 15.32 8.85 -7.18
N ARG A 57 16.27 9.77 -7.31
CA ARG A 57 17.09 9.92 -8.52
C ARG A 57 18.00 8.72 -8.75
N PHE A 58 18.70 8.26 -7.72
CA PHE A 58 19.63 7.13 -7.82
C PHE A 58 18.91 5.79 -8.01
N VAL A 59 17.78 5.56 -7.33
CA VAL A 59 16.95 4.38 -7.59
C VAL A 59 16.38 4.42 -9.01
N GLY A 60 15.95 5.58 -9.49
CA GLY A 60 15.51 5.75 -10.88
C GLY A 60 16.61 5.50 -11.91
N ALA A 61 17.88 5.80 -11.58
CA ALA A 61 19.02 5.51 -12.45
C ALA A 61 19.30 4.01 -12.63
N LEU A 62 18.82 3.16 -11.72
CA LEU A 62 18.91 1.70 -11.81
C LEU A 62 17.80 1.06 -12.66
N ASP A 63 16.93 1.88 -13.27
CA ASP A 63 15.72 1.45 -13.98
C ASP A 63 14.77 0.66 -13.08
N LEU A 64 14.70 1.05 -11.80
CA LEU A 64 13.82 0.44 -10.80
C LEU A 64 12.56 1.29 -10.62
N GLU A 65 11.41 0.63 -10.71
CA GLU A 65 10.11 1.28 -10.50
C GLU A 65 9.84 1.45 -9.00
N LEU A 66 10.19 2.63 -8.48
CA LEU A 66 9.93 3.03 -7.10
C LEU A 66 8.44 3.33 -6.91
N SER A 67 7.74 2.48 -6.16
CA SER A 67 6.32 2.65 -5.82
C SER A 67 6.11 3.67 -4.70
N SER A 68 6.96 3.64 -3.68
CA SER A 68 6.95 4.63 -2.59
C SER A 68 8.32 4.73 -1.94
N LEU A 69 8.61 5.92 -1.40
CA LEU A 69 9.74 6.19 -0.51
C LEU A 69 9.18 6.89 0.72
N GLU A 70 9.45 6.32 1.90
CA GLU A 70 8.98 6.82 3.18
C GLU A 70 10.17 6.87 4.16
N LYS A 71 10.28 7.94 4.94
CA LYS A 71 11.24 8.03 6.04
C LYS A 71 10.65 7.35 7.28
N THR A 72 11.32 6.32 7.78
CA THR A 72 10.78 5.42 8.81
C THR A 72 11.46 5.63 10.18
N GLY A 73 12.58 6.37 10.23
CA GLY A 73 13.28 6.70 11.48
C GLY A 73 14.39 7.74 11.30
N GLU A 74 15.31 7.82 12.25
CA GLU A 74 16.54 8.61 12.10
C GLU A 74 17.41 8.00 11.00
N ASN A 75 17.56 8.77 9.91
CA ASN A 75 18.27 8.37 8.69
C ASN A 75 17.85 7.02 8.09
N ALA A 76 16.68 6.50 8.47
CA ALA A 76 16.13 5.25 7.96
C ALA A 76 15.03 5.52 6.92
N TYR A 77 15.12 4.85 5.78
CA TYR A 77 14.20 5.01 4.66
C TYR A 77 13.70 3.65 4.17
N THR A 78 12.39 3.53 4.03
CA THR A 78 11.72 2.39 3.43
C THR A 78 11.39 2.70 1.97
N MET A 79 11.89 1.86 1.08
CA MET A 79 11.64 1.89 -0.36
C MET A 79 10.79 0.69 -0.74
N ARG A 80 9.68 0.94 -1.44
CA ARG A 80 8.87 -0.11 -2.05
C ARG A 80 9.13 -0.10 -3.55
N ILE A 81 9.62 -1.22 -4.09
CA ILE A 81 10.03 -1.36 -5.49
C ILE A 81 9.19 -2.46 -6.12
N SER A 82 8.51 -2.17 -7.24
CA SER A 82 7.54 -3.10 -7.83
C SER A 82 8.20 -4.29 -8.55
N ASN A 83 9.44 -4.14 -9.03
CA ASN A 83 10.08 -5.14 -9.88
C ASN A 83 11.60 -5.25 -9.62
N LEU A 84 11.97 -5.67 -8.41
CA LEU A 84 13.36 -5.96 -8.07
C LEU A 84 13.58 -7.47 -8.01
N GLU A 85 14.26 -8.01 -9.02
CA GLU A 85 14.74 -9.39 -8.99
C GLU A 85 15.76 -9.57 -7.86
N PRO A 86 15.75 -10.69 -7.12
CA PRO A 86 16.67 -10.93 -6.01
C PRO A 86 18.15 -10.80 -6.42
N GLU A 87 18.47 -11.14 -7.67
CA GLU A 87 19.81 -11.06 -8.25
C GLU A 87 20.29 -9.61 -8.42
N ARG A 88 19.38 -8.67 -8.66
CA ARG A 88 19.69 -7.24 -8.79
C ARG A 88 19.85 -6.54 -7.45
N LYS A 89 19.39 -7.15 -6.34
CA LYS A 89 19.55 -6.60 -4.98
C LYS A 89 21.03 -6.30 -4.67
N GLY A 90 21.93 -7.22 -5.02
CA GLY A 90 23.37 -7.07 -4.77
C GLY A 90 24.03 -5.90 -5.51
N ILE A 91 23.30 -5.23 -6.42
CA ILE A 91 23.74 -4.03 -7.13
C ILE A 91 23.23 -2.77 -6.43
N VAL A 92 22.08 -2.82 -5.75
CA VAL A 92 21.41 -1.65 -5.16
C VAL A 92 22.22 -1.07 -4.01
N GLU A 93 22.63 -1.90 -3.06
CA GLU A 93 23.44 -1.47 -1.89
C GLU A 93 24.76 -0.80 -2.31
N PRO A 94 25.67 -1.45 -3.05
CA PRO A 94 26.94 -0.84 -3.42
C PRO A 94 26.77 0.36 -4.37
N PHE A 95 25.68 0.43 -5.13
CA PHE A 95 25.38 1.60 -5.95
C PHE A 95 24.98 2.80 -5.08
N LEU A 96 24.13 2.59 -4.08
CA LEU A 96 23.73 3.66 -3.16
C LEU A 96 24.91 4.13 -2.30
N GLU A 97 25.72 3.22 -1.76
CA GLU A 97 26.91 3.57 -0.98
C GLU A 97 27.89 4.43 -1.77
N ARG A 98 28.17 4.06 -3.03
CA ARG A 98 29.11 4.80 -3.89
C ARG A 98 28.59 6.15 -4.32
N ASN A 99 27.31 6.28 -4.65
CA ASN A 99 26.75 7.53 -5.17
C ASN A 99 26.39 8.54 -4.07
N LEU A 100 26.09 8.04 -2.86
CA LEU A 100 25.80 8.88 -1.70
C LEU A 100 27.03 9.14 -0.83
N GLU A 101 28.16 8.48 -1.12
CA GLU A 101 29.40 8.54 -0.33
C GLU A 101 29.12 8.28 1.17
N ASN A 102 28.19 7.37 1.46
CA ASN A 102 27.62 7.16 2.79
C ASN A 102 27.37 5.67 3.01
N ASN A 103 27.77 5.14 4.16
CA ASN A 103 27.51 3.75 4.49
C ASN A 103 26.02 3.56 4.78
N LEU A 104 25.52 2.37 4.45
CA LEU A 104 24.15 1.99 4.73
C LEU A 104 24.09 0.63 5.45
N GLU A 105 23.14 0.51 6.36
CA GLU A 105 22.81 -0.71 7.07
C GLU A 105 21.45 -1.22 6.56
N GLU A 106 21.39 -2.47 6.10
CA GLU A 106 20.11 -3.13 5.80
C GLU A 106 19.36 -3.47 7.09
N LEU A 107 18.25 -2.77 7.30
CA LEU A 107 17.35 -3.06 8.43
C LEU A 107 16.31 -4.11 8.07
N ARG A 108 15.82 -4.09 6.83
CA ARG A 108 14.75 -4.99 6.40
C ARG A 108 14.76 -5.23 4.90
N TYR A 109 14.64 -6.51 4.56
CA TYR A 109 14.44 -6.98 3.20
C TYR A 109 13.25 -7.93 3.17
N GLU A 110 12.19 -7.54 2.46
CA GLU A 110 11.04 -8.39 2.21
C GLU A 110 10.76 -8.40 0.71
N SER A 111 10.69 -9.57 0.08
CA SER A 111 10.34 -9.67 -1.34
C SER A 111 9.13 -10.59 -1.48
N VAL A 112 8.07 -10.05 -2.09
CA VAL A 112 6.86 -10.78 -2.44
C VAL A 112 6.93 -11.15 -3.90
N GLY A 113 7.03 -12.46 -4.17
CA GLY A 113 7.09 -12.96 -5.53
C GLY A 113 5.81 -12.66 -6.34
N PRO A 114 5.91 -12.45 -7.65
CA PRO A 114 4.78 -12.09 -8.52
C PRO A 114 3.68 -13.16 -8.59
N SER A 115 3.98 -14.40 -8.18
CA SER A 115 3.01 -15.50 -8.09
C SER A 115 2.13 -15.45 -6.83
N ILE A 116 2.58 -14.81 -5.75
CA ILE A 116 1.86 -14.78 -4.46
C ILE A 116 0.76 -13.71 -4.48
N GLY A 117 1.00 -12.57 -5.14
CA GLY A 117 0.07 -11.44 -5.20
C GLY A 117 -1.35 -11.82 -5.67
N PRO A 118 -1.52 -12.45 -6.85
CA PRO A 118 -2.84 -12.82 -7.37
C PRO A 118 -3.61 -13.79 -6.47
N ASP A 119 -2.92 -14.73 -5.82
CA ASP A 119 -3.54 -15.67 -4.90
C ASP A 119 -3.94 -15.00 -3.58
N LEU A 120 -3.14 -14.04 -3.11
CA LEU A 120 -3.49 -13.22 -1.95
C LEU A 120 -4.74 -12.38 -2.23
N ILE A 121 -4.85 -11.75 -3.41
CA ILE A 121 -6.06 -11.01 -3.83
C ILE A 121 -7.30 -11.90 -3.74
N LYS A 122 -7.25 -13.11 -4.32
CA LYS A 122 -8.39 -14.05 -4.29
C LYS A 122 -8.79 -14.41 -2.87
N LYS A 123 -7.82 -14.74 -2.02
CA LYS A 123 -8.06 -15.08 -0.61
C LYS A 123 -8.66 -13.91 0.17
N THR A 124 -8.16 -12.69 -0.05
CA THR A 124 -8.70 -11.48 0.59
C THR A 124 -10.14 -11.21 0.15
N LEU A 125 -10.46 -11.38 -1.13
CA LEU A 125 -11.83 -11.23 -1.63
C LEU A 125 -12.78 -12.25 -1.00
N TYR A 126 -12.38 -13.52 -0.90
CA TYR A 126 -13.19 -14.54 -0.21
C TYR A 126 -13.37 -14.22 1.28
N ALA A 127 -12.29 -13.86 1.99
CA ALA A 127 -12.35 -13.53 3.41
C ALA A 127 -13.27 -12.33 3.69
N MET A 128 -13.17 -11.27 2.86
CA MET A 128 -14.02 -10.09 2.97
C MET A 128 -15.50 -10.43 2.74
N GLY A 129 -15.81 -11.21 1.70
CA GLY A 129 -17.17 -11.64 1.40
C GLY A 129 -17.79 -12.50 2.51
N ILE A 130 -17.04 -13.50 3.00
CA ILE A 130 -17.48 -14.37 4.10
C ILE A 130 -17.71 -13.54 5.37
N SER A 131 -16.78 -12.63 5.71
CA SER A 131 -16.90 -11.78 6.89
C SER A 131 -18.13 -10.88 6.82
N ALA A 132 -18.39 -10.25 5.67
CA ALA A 132 -19.59 -9.42 5.48
C ALA A 132 -20.88 -10.23 5.67
N VAL A 133 -20.95 -11.43 5.10
CA VAL A 133 -22.11 -12.33 5.26
C VAL A 133 -22.30 -12.73 6.73
N LEU A 134 -21.22 -13.11 7.43
CA LEU A 134 -21.29 -13.48 8.84
C LEU A 134 -21.75 -12.33 9.73
N ILE A 135 -21.26 -11.11 9.48
CA ILE A 135 -21.70 -9.91 10.22
C ILE A 135 -23.18 -9.65 9.96
N LEU A 136 -23.63 -9.71 8.69
CA LEU A 136 -25.05 -9.50 8.35
C LEU A 136 -25.95 -10.55 8.98
N LEU A 137 -25.54 -11.82 8.98
CA LEU A 137 -26.26 -12.91 9.64
C LEU A 137 -26.31 -12.72 11.15
N TRP A 138 -25.19 -12.36 11.77
CA TRP A 138 -25.16 -12.03 13.19
C TRP A 138 -26.16 -10.91 13.51
N VAL A 139 -26.13 -9.82 12.73
CA VAL A 139 -27.01 -8.66 12.96
C VAL A 139 -28.46 -9.06 12.78
N ALA A 140 -28.77 -9.82 11.74
CA ALA A 140 -30.12 -10.34 11.52
C ALA A 140 -30.60 -11.21 12.69
N ILE A 141 -29.76 -12.09 13.25
CA ILE A 141 -30.12 -12.95 14.38
C ILE A 141 -30.30 -12.13 15.66
N GLN A 142 -29.38 -11.23 15.97
CA GLN A 142 -29.44 -10.45 17.19
C GLN A 142 -30.66 -9.52 17.24
N PHE A 143 -30.91 -8.80 16.14
CA PHE A 143 -31.96 -7.79 16.08
C PHE A 143 -33.31 -8.36 15.65
N ARG A 144 -33.41 -9.67 15.39
CA ARG A 144 -34.68 -10.37 15.11
C ARG A 144 -35.64 -10.36 16.30
N SER A 145 -35.17 -10.19 17.54
CA SER A 145 -36.02 -10.26 18.74
C SER A 145 -36.43 -8.89 19.31
N PHE A 146 -36.35 -7.82 18.51
CA PHE A 146 -36.90 -6.50 18.84
C PHE A 146 -38.10 -6.16 17.96
#